data_AF-A0A9E3CJZ5-F1
#
_entry.id   AF-A0A9E3CJZ5-F1
#
_cell.length_a   1.000
_cell.length_b   1.000
_cell.length_c   1.000
_cell.angle_alpha   90.00
_cell.angle_beta   90.00
_cell.angle_gamma   90.00
#
_symmetry.space_group_name_H-M   'P 1'
#
loop_
_entity.id
_entity.type
_entity.pdbx_description
1 polymer ?
#
loop_
_entity_poly.entity_id
_entity_poly.type
_entity_poly.pdbx_seq_one_letter_code
_entity_poly.pdbx_strand_id
1 'polypeptide(L)'
;MSNQERTDSARAAAPRARTLAVWPESQQGLPAQEPTVRLIFHGLLCILFDGSSGCFVGTHNTSAHAGHPHPHRYVIQVWRREGGVCHSLHEPYDIGDPKSASRLDVRVANPDLIDGTYVYTRDPFERPDPAGGNDPHDWRWVIDFDDMYPGGVTLNPDAVMNGVTINNGLFYTLRKTCSKFLFRPEDDDSGASDTQLGSVAHYVAANIYLKPDDGAVTLSGGPFDVPLTLRPEPGVTFQVDITNNCNDGDPGCQFDSDPAQPKEKRSDFFLYYEAFDQGDEPELELILSDPCPKLLNIDAEFIEMGVCPSSRVRSSDDTPCGAVGASQTPPP
;
A
#
# COMPACT_ATOMS: atom_id res chain seq x y z
N MET A 1 3.79 -4.08 50.88
CA MET A 1 4.68 -3.72 49.76
C MET A 1 3.84 -2.86 48.83
N SER A 2 4.20 -1.58 48.69
CA SER A 2 3.40 -0.55 48.02
C SER A 2 3.61 -0.56 46.51
N ASN A 3 2.50 -0.41 45.76
CA ASN A 3 2.42 -0.33 44.29
C ASN A 3 2.99 1.00 43.71
N GLN A 4 4.04 1.56 44.30
CA GLN A 4 4.45 2.95 44.03
C GLN A 4 5.86 3.11 43.43
N GLU A 5 6.43 2.04 42.87
CA GLU A 5 7.74 2.05 42.19
C GLU A 5 7.67 1.30 40.85
N ARG A 6 6.77 1.72 39.95
CA ARG A 6 6.71 1.22 38.56
C ARG A 6 6.53 2.35 37.54
N THR A 7 7.05 3.53 37.84
CA THR A 7 7.05 4.71 36.95
C THR A 7 8.48 5.18 36.63
N ASP A 8 9.42 4.24 36.55
CA ASP A 8 10.77 4.54 36.08
C ASP A 8 10.95 4.06 34.64
N SER A 9 10.97 5.08 33.76
CA SER A 9 11.77 5.11 32.54
C SER A 9 11.21 4.42 31.30
N ALA A 10 10.06 4.89 30.81
CA ALA A 10 9.87 5.03 29.36
C ALA A 10 10.90 6.06 28.85
N ARG A 11 12.14 5.59 28.63
CA ARG A 11 13.12 6.34 27.85
C ARG A 11 12.47 6.52 26.49
N ALA A 12 12.13 7.75 26.13
CA ALA A 12 11.71 8.07 24.77
C ALA A 12 12.71 7.40 23.82
N ALA A 13 12.24 6.40 23.08
CA ALA A 13 13.07 5.71 22.11
C ALA A 13 13.59 6.80 21.15
N ALA A 14 14.89 6.77 20.85
CA ALA A 14 15.41 7.70 19.86
C ALA A 14 14.61 7.51 18.55
N PRO A 15 14.23 8.60 17.86
CA PRO A 15 13.51 8.49 16.60
C PRO A 15 14.23 7.52 15.68
N ARG A 16 13.52 6.49 15.20
CA ARG A 16 14.10 5.54 14.24
C ARG A 16 14.41 6.31 12.95
N ALA A 17 15.59 6.08 12.39
CA ALA A 17 15.94 6.69 11.12
C ALA A 17 15.02 6.11 10.02
N ARG A 18 14.36 6.99 9.26
CA ARG A 18 13.57 6.58 8.10
C ARG A 18 14.47 5.84 7.10
N THR A 19 13.99 4.71 6.62
CA THR A 19 14.71 3.87 5.67
C THR A 19 14.32 4.15 4.22
N LEU A 20 13.20 4.82 3.96
CA LEU A 20 12.81 5.18 2.59
C LEU A 20 13.83 6.14 1.95
N ALA A 21 14.23 5.84 0.72
CA ALA A 21 15.01 6.75 -0.12
C ALA A 21 14.06 7.62 -0.95
N VAL A 22 14.28 8.93 -0.94
CA VAL A 22 13.45 9.88 -1.70
C VAL A 22 14.03 10.09 -3.10
N TRP A 23 13.17 10.09 -4.11
CA TRP A 23 13.53 10.44 -5.49
C TRP A 23 14.08 11.87 -5.56
N PRO A 24 15.25 12.12 -6.17
CA PRO A 24 15.93 13.42 -6.06
C PRO A 24 15.08 14.60 -6.55
N GLU A 25 14.96 15.66 -5.73
CA GLU A 25 14.18 16.87 -6.07
C GLU A 25 14.57 17.50 -7.41
N SER A 26 15.83 17.36 -7.83
CA SER A 26 16.32 17.88 -9.12
C SER A 26 15.56 17.32 -10.32
N GLN A 27 14.84 16.21 -10.16
CA GLN A 27 14.14 15.51 -11.23
C GLN A 27 12.70 16.00 -11.46
N GLN A 28 12.23 17.04 -10.74
CA GLN A 28 10.92 17.71 -10.92
C GLN A 28 9.79 16.80 -11.44
N GLY A 29 9.20 16.00 -10.55
CA GLY A 29 8.05 15.16 -10.91
C GLY A 29 8.37 13.68 -11.14
N LEU A 30 7.33 12.92 -11.46
CA LEU A 30 7.49 11.56 -11.98
C LEU A 30 8.16 11.62 -13.37
N PRO A 31 9.00 10.65 -13.74
CA PRO A 31 9.57 10.59 -15.08
C PRO A 31 8.47 10.61 -16.15
N ALA A 32 8.60 11.51 -17.13
CA ALA A 32 7.61 11.69 -18.20
C ALA A 32 7.54 10.50 -19.18
N GLN A 33 8.57 9.64 -19.18
CA GLN A 33 8.56 8.41 -19.97
C GLN A 33 7.63 7.38 -19.33
N GLU A 34 6.90 6.61 -20.14
CA GLU A 34 6.14 5.47 -19.64
C GLU A 34 7.08 4.41 -19.05
N PRO A 35 6.71 3.78 -17.93
CA PRO A 35 7.49 2.70 -17.37
C PRO A 35 7.43 1.47 -18.27
N THR A 36 8.48 0.65 -18.22
CA THR A 36 8.47 -0.66 -18.88
C THR A 36 7.58 -1.63 -18.12
N VAL A 37 7.63 -1.60 -16.79
CA VAL A 37 6.77 -2.38 -15.90
C VAL A 37 6.19 -1.46 -14.82
N ARG A 38 4.88 -1.53 -14.60
CA ARG A 38 4.18 -0.88 -13.48
C ARG A 38 3.64 -1.95 -12.55
N LEU A 39 4.12 -1.97 -11.32
CA LEU A 39 3.53 -2.78 -10.25
C LEU A 39 2.42 -1.95 -9.60
N ILE A 40 1.24 -2.53 -9.36
CA ILE A 40 0.12 -1.87 -8.70
C ILE A 40 -0.26 -2.68 -7.47
N PHE A 41 -0.33 -2.00 -6.33
CA PHE A 41 -0.60 -2.58 -5.03
C PHE A 41 -1.93 -2.05 -4.52
N HIS A 42 -2.79 -2.96 -4.06
CA HIS A 42 -4.10 -2.62 -3.52
C HIS A 42 -4.57 -3.63 -2.47
N GLY A 43 -5.31 -3.15 -1.47
CA GLY A 43 -5.82 -3.98 -0.38
C GLY A 43 -4.97 -3.91 0.88
N LEU A 44 -5.07 -4.94 1.72
CA LEU A 44 -4.37 -5.04 3.00
C LEU A 44 -2.90 -5.41 2.81
N LEU A 45 -2.06 -4.40 2.57
CA LEU A 45 -0.65 -4.52 2.25
C LEU A 45 0.19 -3.57 3.11
N CYS A 46 1.34 -4.05 3.57
CA CYS A 46 2.33 -3.29 4.36
C CYS A 46 3.57 -3.04 3.50
N ILE A 47 3.91 -1.78 3.23
CA ILE A 47 5.05 -1.40 2.38
C ILE A 47 6.23 -1.01 3.27
N LEU A 48 7.30 -1.79 3.13
CA LEU A 48 8.41 -1.84 4.06
C LEU A 48 9.72 -1.63 3.30
N PHE A 49 10.39 -0.49 3.53
CA PHE A 49 11.63 -0.13 2.82
C PHE A 49 12.87 -0.53 3.61
N ASP A 50 13.88 -1.07 2.91
CA ASP A 50 15.20 -1.39 3.46
C ASP A 50 16.28 -0.47 2.87
N GLY A 51 16.14 0.84 3.09
CA GLY A 51 17.00 1.81 2.43
C GLY A 51 16.63 1.97 0.95
N SER A 52 17.67 2.20 0.14
CA SER A 52 17.58 2.15 -1.32
C SER A 52 17.78 0.75 -1.89
N SER A 53 18.01 -0.27 -1.04
CA SER A 53 18.44 -1.61 -1.49
C SER A 53 17.29 -2.50 -1.95
N GLY A 54 16.09 -2.24 -1.44
CA GLY A 54 14.90 -3.00 -1.75
C GLY A 54 13.68 -2.52 -0.98
N CYS A 55 12.55 -3.14 -1.31
CA CYS A 55 11.27 -2.96 -0.67
C CYS A 55 10.64 -4.34 -0.51
N PHE A 56 10.05 -4.59 0.64
CA PHE A 56 9.15 -5.70 0.86
C PHE A 56 7.72 -5.17 0.96
N VAL A 57 6.82 -5.68 0.13
CA VAL A 57 5.38 -5.42 0.23
C VAL A 57 4.75 -6.65 0.86
N GLY A 58 4.58 -6.57 2.18
CA GLY A 58 3.99 -7.61 2.98
C GLY A 58 2.48 -7.71 2.80
N THR A 59 1.97 -8.92 2.70
CA THR A 59 0.54 -9.21 2.56
C THR A 59 -0.03 -9.57 3.93
N HIS A 60 -1.01 -8.80 4.39
CA HIS A 60 -1.67 -9.07 5.67
C HIS A 60 -2.38 -10.43 5.65
N ASN A 61 -2.16 -11.21 6.70
CA ASN A 61 -2.76 -12.51 6.89
C ASN A 61 -4.08 -12.39 7.69
N THR A 62 -5.18 -12.08 7.02
CA THR A 62 -6.50 -11.94 7.65
C THR A 62 -7.15 -13.26 8.09
N SER A 63 -6.57 -14.42 7.77
CA SER A 63 -7.12 -15.74 8.15
C SER A 63 -7.12 -15.97 9.68
N ALA A 64 -6.45 -15.11 10.45
CA ALA A 64 -6.25 -15.27 11.88
C ALA A 64 -7.20 -14.43 12.77
N HIS A 65 -7.90 -13.41 12.25
CA HIS A 65 -8.67 -12.50 13.10
C HIS A 65 -10.04 -13.06 13.49
N ALA A 66 -10.24 -13.26 14.79
CA ALA A 66 -11.53 -13.63 15.34
C ALA A 66 -12.49 -12.43 15.31
N GLY A 67 -13.45 -12.45 14.38
CA GLY A 67 -14.46 -11.39 14.26
C GLY A 67 -14.41 -10.64 12.94
N HIS A 68 -13.41 -10.88 12.09
CA HIS A 68 -13.36 -10.30 10.75
C HIS A 68 -14.35 -11.04 9.84
N PRO A 69 -15.39 -10.39 9.29
CA PRO A 69 -16.51 -11.11 8.69
C PRO A 69 -16.20 -11.72 7.32
N HIS A 70 -15.06 -11.42 6.70
CA HIS A 70 -14.79 -11.85 5.33
C HIS A 70 -13.31 -12.20 5.05
N PRO A 71 -13.06 -13.27 4.26
CA PRO A 71 -11.70 -13.63 3.86
C PRO A 71 -11.19 -12.69 2.76
N HIS A 72 -9.94 -12.25 2.89
CA HIS A 72 -9.24 -11.60 1.80
C HIS A 72 -8.62 -12.65 0.88
N ARG A 73 -8.53 -12.32 -0.41
CA ARG A 73 -7.89 -13.13 -1.43
C ARG A 73 -6.67 -12.41 -1.95
N TYR A 74 -5.55 -13.11 -1.94
CA TYR A 74 -4.34 -12.65 -2.60
C TYR A 74 -4.38 -13.02 -4.08
N VAL A 75 -4.36 -12.02 -4.96
CA VAL A 75 -4.46 -12.21 -6.41
C VAL A 75 -3.34 -11.48 -7.10
N ILE A 76 -2.72 -12.13 -8.09
CA ILE A 76 -1.75 -11.51 -8.99
C ILE A 76 -2.29 -11.57 -10.42
N GLN A 77 -2.30 -10.43 -11.12
CA GLN A 77 -2.69 -10.35 -12.52
C GLN A 77 -1.59 -9.66 -13.32
N VAL A 78 -1.23 -10.24 -14.47
CA VAL A 78 -0.22 -9.65 -15.37
C VAL A 78 -0.86 -9.25 -16.68
N TRP A 79 -0.65 -8.00 -17.08
CA TRP A 79 -1.14 -7.42 -18.31
C TRP A 79 0.03 -6.98 -19.20
N ARG A 80 -0.18 -7.09 -20.50
CA ARG A 80 0.58 -6.39 -21.55
C ARG A 80 -0.31 -5.29 -22.11
N ARG A 81 0.10 -4.03 -21.96
CA ARG A 81 -0.62 -2.87 -22.50
C ARG A 81 0.10 -2.35 -23.73
N GLU A 82 -0.59 -2.31 -24.87
CA GLU A 82 -0.04 -1.86 -26.16
C GLU A 82 -1.07 -0.96 -26.86
N GLY A 83 -0.67 0.26 -27.24
CA GLY A 83 -1.58 1.20 -27.90
C GLY A 83 -2.82 1.56 -27.06
N GLY A 84 -2.71 1.50 -25.73
CA GLY A 84 -3.82 1.71 -24.81
C GLY A 84 -4.74 0.51 -24.61
N VAL A 85 -4.51 -0.61 -25.31
CA VAL A 85 -5.28 -1.85 -25.18
C VAL A 85 -4.60 -2.77 -24.17
N CYS A 86 -5.40 -3.38 -23.29
CA CYS A 86 -4.92 -4.30 -22.26
C CYS A 86 -5.13 -5.75 -22.67
N HIS A 87 -4.04 -6.50 -22.71
CA HIS A 87 -4.02 -7.92 -22.99
C HIS A 87 -3.57 -8.67 -21.74
N SER A 88 -4.46 -9.48 -21.18
CA SER A 88 -4.09 -10.36 -20.10
C SER A 88 -3.06 -11.37 -20.62
N LEU A 89 -1.91 -11.50 -19.95
CA LEU A 89 -0.91 -12.51 -20.34
C LEU A 89 -1.34 -13.91 -19.87
N HIS A 90 -2.03 -13.97 -18.73
CA HIS A 90 -2.53 -15.19 -18.09
C HIS A 90 -3.83 -14.89 -17.34
N GLU A 91 -4.66 -15.89 -17.13
CA GLU A 91 -5.77 -15.77 -16.17
C GLU A 91 -5.26 -15.30 -14.79
N PRO A 92 -6.08 -14.56 -14.02
CA PRO A 92 -5.66 -14.10 -12.70
C PRO A 92 -5.19 -15.25 -11.84
N TYR A 93 -4.00 -15.12 -11.27
CA TYR A 93 -3.46 -16.07 -10.30
C TYR A 93 -4.14 -15.83 -8.97
N ASP A 94 -5.25 -16.53 -8.76
CA ASP A 94 -6.01 -16.49 -7.52
C ASP A 94 -5.40 -17.45 -6.50
N ILE A 95 -4.53 -16.91 -5.64
CA ILE A 95 -3.78 -17.68 -4.64
C ILE A 95 -4.67 -18.01 -3.43
N GLY A 96 -5.77 -17.29 -3.24
CA GLY A 96 -6.69 -17.48 -2.13
C GLY A 96 -6.13 -16.91 -0.84
N ASP A 97 -6.00 -17.73 0.20
CA ASP A 97 -5.53 -17.30 1.52
C ASP A 97 -4.09 -16.77 1.45
N PRO A 98 -3.86 -15.48 1.80
CA PRO A 98 -2.53 -14.89 1.87
C PRO A 98 -1.52 -15.73 2.66
N LYS A 99 -1.94 -16.45 3.71
CA LYS A 99 -1.06 -17.28 4.54
C LYS A 99 -0.42 -18.45 3.80
N SER A 100 -1.09 -18.93 2.76
CA SER A 100 -0.64 -20.05 1.93
C SER A 100 0.18 -19.62 0.72
N ALA A 101 0.21 -18.32 0.42
CA ALA A 101 0.96 -17.78 -0.69
C ALA A 101 2.47 -17.95 -0.46
N SER A 102 3.20 -18.43 -1.46
CA SER A 102 4.66 -18.31 -1.42
C SER A 102 5.08 -16.87 -1.73
N ARG A 103 6.27 -16.47 -1.27
CA ARG A 103 6.82 -15.13 -1.53
C ARG A 103 7.04 -14.93 -3.03
N LEU A 104 6.60 -13.77 -3.54
CA LEU A 104 6.90 -13.32 -4.90
C LEU A 104 8.20 -12.50 -4.88
N ASP A 105 9.14 -12.86 -5.73
CA ASP A 105 10.35 -12.08 -5.98
C ASP A 105 10.21 -11.34 -7.31
N VAL A 106 10.32 -10.02 -7.27
CA VAL A 106 10.41 -9.13 -8.43
C VAL A 106 11.85 -8.65 -8.54
N ARG A 107 12.60 -9.23 -9.47
CA ARG A 107 14.01 -8.92 -9.70
C ARG A 107 14.20 -8.13 -10.97
N VAL A 108 14.75 -6.94 -10.84
CA VAL A 108 15.09 -6.03 -11.93
C VAL A 108 16.57 -6.16 -12.26
N ALA A 109 16.87 -6.40 -13.53
CA ALA A 109 18.22 -6.42 -14.09
C ALA A 109 18.35 -5.27 -15.11
N ASN A 110 19.50 -4.56 -15.05
CA ASN A 110 19.83 -3.44 -15.92
C ASN A 110 18.74 -2.35 -15.99
N PRO A 111 18.42 -1.71 -14.84
CA PRO A 111 17.49 -0.60 -14.86
C PRO A 111 18.08 0.62 -15.58
N ASP A 112 17.22 1.51 -16.08
CA ASP A 112 17.60 2.69 -16.87
C ASP A 112 17.73 3.95 -16.01
N LEU A 113 16.60 4.45 -15.48
CA LEU A 113 16.55 5.73 -14.75
C LEU A 113 16.92 5.63 -13.27
N ILE A 114 16.71 4.46 -12.66
CA ILE A 114 16.65 4.30 -11.20
C ILE A 114 17.45 3.07 -10.83
N ASP A 115 18.36 3.18 -9.86
CA ASP A 115 19.07 2.03 -9.29
C ASP A 115 18.74 1.93 -7.80
N GLY A 116 17.81 1.03 -7.48
CA GLY A 116 17.27 0.80 -6.15
C GLY A 116 15.77 1.14 -6.05
N THR A 117 15.28 1.16 -4.83
CA THR A 117 13.90 1.52 -4.49
C THR A 117 13.83 2.94 -3.95
N TYR A 118 12.92 3.74 -4.50
CA TYR A 118 12.72 5.13 -4.10
C TYR A 118 11.24 5.44 -3.97
N VAL A 119 10.90 6.46 -3.21
CA VAL A 119 9.55 7.04 -3.18
C VAL A 119 9.54 8.40 -3.89
N TYR A 120 8.47 8.68 -4.62
CA TYR A 120 8.22 10.00 -5.21
C TYR A 120 7.56 10.92 -4.18
N THR A 121 8.18 12.07 -3.93
CA THR A 121 7.61 13.15 -3.11
C THR A 121 7.80 14.49 -3.80
N ARG A 122 6.91 15.45 -3.53
CA ARG A 122 6.99 16.80 -4.06
C ARG A 122 6.66 17.84 -3.00
N ASP A 123 7.61 18.73 -2.74
CA ASP A 123 7.43 19.82 -1.79
C ASP A 123 6.86 21.10 -2.44
N PRO A 124 6.10 21.91 -1.67
CA PRO A 124 5.65 21.63 -0.30
C PRO A 124 4.53 20.58 -0.27
N PHE A 125 4.41 19.87 0.85
CA PHE A 125 3.29 18.96 1.12
C PHE A 125 2.72 19.24 2.50
N GLU A 126 1.42 19.39 2.57
CA GLU A 126 0.68 19.63 3.82
C GLU A 126 -0.42 18.58 4.00
N ARG A 127 -0.55 18.03 5.21
CA ARG A 127 -1.62 17.08 5.55
C ARG A 127 -2.40 17.61 6.77
N PRO A 128 -3.73 17.81 6.67
CA PRO A 128 -4.55 17.69 5.46
C PRO A 128 -4.17 18.73 4.39
N ASP A 129 -4.63 18.55 3.14
CA ASP A 129 -4.41 19.50 2.02
C ASP A 129 -5.67 20.35 1.78
N PRO A 130 -5.89 21.43 2.55
CA PRO A 130 -7.07 22.27 2.39
C PRO A 130 -7.05 23.08 1.09
N ALA A 131 -5.87 23.37 0.55
CA ALA A 131 -5.70 24.19 -0.64
C ALA A 131 -5.82 23.39 -1.95
N GLY A 132 -5.75 22.06 -1.89
CA GLY A 132 -5.74 21.19 -3.06
C GLY A 132 -4.46 21.35 -3.88
N GLY A 133 -3.36 21.75 -3.24
CA GLY A 133 -2.10 22.10 -3.88
C GLY A 133 -1.09 20.97 -3.92
N ASN A 134 -1.29 19.91 -3.14
CA ASN A 134 -0.36 18.78 -3.11
C ASN A 134 -0.43 17.97 -4.40
N ASP A 135 0.69 17.37 -4.77
CA ASP A 135 0.73 16.43 -5.89
C ASP A 135 -0.10 15.18 -5.56
N PRO A 136 -1.06 14.77 -6.42
CA PRO A 136 -1.87 13.58 -6.15
C PRO A 136 -1.05 12.29 -6.15
N HIS A 137 0.15 12.31 -6.74
CA HIS A 137 1.05 11.16 -6.79
C HIS A 137 2.05 11.09 -5.63
N ASP A 138 2.07 12.09 -4.75
CA ASP A 138 3.01 12.12 -3.62
C ASP A 138 2.87 10.85 -2.75
N TRP A 139 3.99 10.18 -2.47
CA TRP A 139 4.04 9.01 -1.60
C TRP A 139 3.46 9.28 -0.22
N ARG A 140 3.57 10.52 0.28
CA ARG A 140 3.05 10.93 1.57
C ARG A 140 1.52 10.94 1.65
N TRP A 141 0.79 10.42 0.66
CA TRP A 141 -0.62 10.02 0.80
C TRP A 141 -0.79 8.63 1.43
N VAL A 142 0.23 7.77 1.39
CA VAL A 142 0.27 6.51 2.15
C VAL A 142 0.25 6.83 3.66
N ILE A 143 -0.44 6.02 4.45
CA ILE A 143 -0.42 6.14 5.92
C ILE A 143 0.86 5.47 6.42
N ASP A 144 1.77 6.24 7.03
CA ASP A 144 3.01 5.73 7.61
C ASP A 144 2.83 5.53 9.13
N PHE A 145 2.92 4.29 9.59
CA PHE A 145 2.73 3.95 11.00
C PHE A 145 3.84 4.51 11.89
N ASP A 146 5.06 4.69 11.37
CA ASP A 146 6.13 5.31 12.15
C ASP A 146 5.90 6.83 12.32
N ASP A 147 5.12 7.46 11.45
CA ASP A 147 4.69 8.85 11.61
C ASP A 147 3.50 8.99 12.57
N MET A 148 2.66 7.97 12.67
CA MET A 148 1.52 7.93 13.60
C MET A 148 1.96 7.69 15.04
N TYR A 149 3.00 6.88 15.25
CA TYR A 149 3.49 6.48 16.57
C TYR A 149 4.92 6.99 16.76
N PRO A 150 5.15 8.08 17.51
CA PRO A 150 6.49 8.66 17.69
C PRO A 150 7.53 7.71 18.30
N GLY A 151 7.07 6.68 19.02
CA GLY A 151 7.91 5.58 19.52
C GLY A 151 8.36 4.57 18.46
N GLY A 152 7.82 4.70 17.24
CA GLY A 152 7.84 3.70 16.18
C GLY A 152 6.88 2.56 16.47
N VAL A 153 6.66 1.71 15.46
CA VAL A 153 5.95 0.44 15.66
C VAL A 153 6.92 -0.74 15.61
N THR A 154 6.47 -1.97 15.79
CA THR A 154 7.26 -3.18 15.53
C THR A 154 6.45 -4.15 14.69
N LEU A 155 6.98 -4.57 13.54
CA LEU A 155 6.31 -5.53 12.67
C LEU A 155 6.15 -6.88 13.37
N ASN A 156 4.92 -7.38 13.39
CA ASN A 156 4.60 -8.77 13.72
C ASN A 156 4.78 -9.63 12.47
N PRO A 157 5.83 -10.47 12.40
CA PRO A 157 6.09 -11.26 11.20
C PRO A 157 4.97 -12.26 10.92
N ASP A 158 4.28 -12.79 11.94
CA ASP A 158 3.23 -13.82 11.76
C ASP A 158 1.98 -13.28 11.03
N ALA A 159 1.75 -11.97 11.14
CA ALA A 159 0.68 -11.28 10.44
C ALA A 159 1.06 -10.89 8.99
N VAL A 160 2.37 -10.85 8.67
CA VAL A 160 2.88 -10.31 7.39
C VAL A 160 4.00 -11.18 6.78
N MET A 161 3.89 -12.51 6.87
CA MET A 161 4.97 -13.42 6.42
C MET A 161 5.16 -13.48 4.90
N ASN A 162 4.05 -13.42 4.17
CA ASN A 162 4.02 -13.57 2.71
C ASN A 162 3.92 -12.20 2.05
N GLY A 163 4.39 -12.08 0.82
CA GLY A 163 4.44 -10.77 0.16
C GLY A 163 5.32 -10.76 -1.05
N VAL A 164 5.79 -9.56 -1.40
CA VAL A 164 6.57 -9.28 -2.61
C VAL A 164 7.88 -8.62 -2.25
N THR A 165 9.00 -9.21 -2.67
CA THR A 165 10.32 -8.57 -2.57
C THR A 165 10.65 -7.88 -3.87
N ILE A 166 11.05 -6.62 -3.82
CA ILE A 166 11.30 -5.77 -4.98
C ILE A 166 12.65 -5.09 -4.80
N ASN A 167 13.59 -5.29 -5.71
CA ASN A 167 14.92 -4.68 -5.62
C ASN A 167 15.06 -3.34 -6.35
N ASN A 168 14.04 -2.92 -7.11
CA ASN A 168 14.06 -1.68 -7.86
C ASN A 168 12.65 -1.17 -8.15
N GLY A 169 12.44 0.15 -8.05
CA GLY A 169 11.20 0.80 -8.46
C GLY A 169 11.02 2.18 -7.84
N LEU A 170 10.29 3.05 -8.54
CA LEU A 170 9.82 4.33 -8.01
C LEU A 170 8.39 4.20 -7.51
N PHE A 171 8.23 4.16 -6.19
CA PHE A 171 6.97 4.06 -5.50
C PHE A 171 6.26 5.42 -5.43
N TYR A 172 4.95 5.43 -5.67
CA TYR A 172 4.15 6.63 -5.65
C TYR A 172 2.68 6.30 -5.40
N THR A 173 1.90 7.31 -5.03
CA THR A 173 0.45 7.17 -4.94
C THR A 173 -0.11 7.13 -6.35
N LEU A 174 -0.59 5.96 -6.79
CA LEU A 174 -1.24 5.86 -8.10
C LEU A 174 -2.56 6.65 -8.08
N ARG A 175 -3.32 6.45 -7.00
CA ARG A 175 -4.61 7.10 -6.78
C ARG A 175 -4.82 7.30 -5.28
N LYS A 176 -5.18 8.52 -4.89
CA LYS A 176 -5.65 8.83 -3.53
C LYS A 176 -7.18 8.80 -3.46
N THR A 177 -7.72 8.67 -2.27
CA THR A 177 -9.16 8.79 -2.05
C THR A 177 -9.63 10.21 -2.34
N CYS A 178 -10.83 10.35 -2.92
CA CYS A 178 -11.52 11.63 -2.92
C CYS A 178 -12.21 11.92 -1.59
N SER A 179 -12.56 10.88 -0.82
CA SER A 179 -13.02 11.00 0.56
C SER A 179 -11.90 11.43 1.50
N LYS A 180 -12.28 12.06 2.62
CA LYS A 180 -11.34 12.55 3.64
C LYS A 180 -11.57 11.85 4.97
N PHE A 181 -10.48 11.69 5.71
CA PHE A 181 -10.45 10.95 6.96
C PHE A 181 -9.86 11.77 8.10
N LEU A 182 -10.11 11.28 9.31
CA LEU A 182 -9.42 11.67 10.53
C LEU A 182 -8.97 10.40 11.28
N PHE A 183 -7.98 10.56 12.15
CA PHE A 183 -7.65 9.56 13.16
C PHE A 183 -8.33 9.87 14.47
N ARG A 184 -8.89 8.84 15.10
CA ARG A 184 -9.46 8.90 16.45
C ARG A 184 -8.82 7.83 17.33
N PRO A 185 -8.25 8.17 18.49
CA PRO A 185 -7.83 7.16 19.47
C PRO A 185 -9.02 6.29 19.90
N GLU A 186 -8.83 4.98 19.97
CA GLU A 186 -9.87 4.01 20.34
C GLU A 186 -10.50 4.31 21.72
N ASP A 187 -9.74 4.91 22.64
CA ASP A 187 -10.20 5.28 23.97
C ASP A 187 -10.92 6.65 24.03
N ASP A 188 -11.04 7.37 22.91
CA ASP A 188 -11.68 8.68 22.82
C ASP A 188 -13.02 8.65 22.06
N ASP A 189 -14.07 8.17 22.75
CA ASP A 189 -15.45 8.21 22.26
C ASP A 189 -15.97 9.63 21.97
N SER A 190 -15.32 10.67 22.52
CA SER A 190 -15.78 12.05 22.40
C SER A 190 -15.30 12.74 21.12
N GLY A 191 -14.28 12.18 20.46
CA GLY A 191 -13.61 12.78 19.31
C GLY A 191 -12.85 14.07 19.64
N ALA A 192 -12.56 14.32 20.91
CA ALA A 192 -11.85 15.53 21.33
C ALA A 192 -10.38 15.55 20.86
N SER A 193 -9.84 14.37 20.57
CA SER A 193 -8.46 14.12 20.12
C SER A 193 -8.38 13.76 18.64
N ASP A 194 -9.47 13.99 17.89
CA ASP A 194 -9.51 13.71 16.45
C ASP A 194 -8.43 14.51 15.71
N THR A 195 -7.58 13.81 14.96
CA THR A 195 -6.52 14.40 14.13
C THR A 195 -6.90 14.33 12.67
N GLN A 196 -7.00 15.49 12.01
CA GLN A 196 -7.36 15.57 10.60
C GLN A 196 -6.28 14.94 9.71
N LEU A 197 -6.68 14.00 8.86
CA LEU A 197 -5.79 13.30 7.94
C LEU A 197 -5.97 13.77 6.49
N GLY A 198 -7.22 14.01 6.06
CA GLY A 198 -7.53 14.32 4.67
C GLY A 198 -7.61 13.06 3.81
N SER A 199 -7.22 13.16 2.52
CA SER A 199 -7.18 11.99 1.62
C SER A 199 -6.07 11.00 2.03
N VAL A 200 -6.24 9.74 1.65
CA VAL A 200 -5.24 8.68 1.84
C VAL A 200 -4.97 7.97 0.52
N ALA A 201 -3.87 7.25 0.38
CA ALA A 201 -3.60 6.43 -0.79
C ALA A 201 -4.63 5.31 -0.89
N HIS A 202 -5.37 5.24 -2.00
CA HIS A 202 -6.25 4.12 -2.30
C HIS A 202 -5.45 3.05 -3.05
N TYR A 203 -4.64 3.46 -4.04
CA TYR A 203 -3.75 2.59 -4.80
C TYR A 203 -2.34 3.14 -4.76
N VAL A 204 -1.38 2.23 -4.59
CA VAL A 204 0.04 2.52 -4.67
C VAL A 204 0.61 1.84 -5.90
N ALA A 205 1.55 2.47 -6.59
CA ALA A 205 2.25 1.84 -7.70
C ALA A 205 3.76 1.98 -7.53
N ALA A 206 4.49 1.10 -8.21
CA ALA A 206 5.93 1.21 -8.42
C ALA A 206 6.25 1.13 -9.92
N ASN A 207 6.83 2.20 -10.45
CA ASN A 207 7.29 2.26 -11.84
C ASN A 207 8.72 1.71 -11.95
N ILE A 208 8.94 0.81 -12.90
CA ILE A 208 10.25 0.24 -13.23
C ILE A 208 10.60 0.61 -14.67
N TYR A 209 11.77 1.21 -14.83
CA TYR A 209 12.32 1.66 -16.11
C TYR A 209 13.52 0.79 -16.48
N LEU A 210 13.46 0.13 -17.63
CA LEU A 210 14.46 -0.84 -18.08
C LEU A 210 15.26 -0.28 -19.25
N LYS A 211 16.55 -0.63 -19.33
CA LYS A 211 17.37 -0.32 -20.51
C LYS A 211 16.82 -1.07 -21.73
N PRO A 212 16.69 -0.43 -22.91
CA PRO A 212 16.03 -1.03 -24.07
C PRO A 212 16.61 -2.38 -24.54
N ASP A 213 17.94 -2.56 -24.44
CA ASP A 213 18.63 -3.70 -25.06
C ASP A 213 18.70 -4.93 -24.14
N ASP A 214 18.93 -4.73 -22.85
CA ASP A 214 19.27 -5.81 -21.90
C ASP A 214 18.56 -5.72 -20.55
N GLY A 215 17.62 -4.78 -20.40
CA GLY A 215 16.77 -4.66 -19.23
C GLY A 215 15.79 -5.83 -19.10
N ALA A 216 15.52 -6.25 -17.87
CA ALA A 216 14.50 -7.26 -17.60
C ALA A 216 13.90 -7.12 -16.19
N VAL A 217 12.62 -7.45 -16.05
CA VAL A 217 12.00 -7.79 -14.77
C VAL A 217 11.68 -9.28 -14.78
N THR A 218 12.15 -10.01 -13.78
CA THR A 218 11.81 -11.41 -13.56
C THR A 218 10.91 -11.54 -12.34
N LEU A 219 9.72 -12.12 -12.54
CA LEU A 219 8.79 -12.53 -11.50
C LEU A 219 9.04 -14.01 -11.22
N SER A 220 9.36 -14.36 -9.98
CA SER A 220 9.61 -15.75 -9.55
C SER A 220 9.05 -16.03 -8.17
N GLY A 221 8.77 -17.30 -7.86
CA GLY A 221 8.02 -17.62 -6.63
C GLY A 221 6.55 -17.24 -6.75
N GLY A 222 5.86 -17.08 -5.64
CA GLY A 222 4.42 -16.84 -5.62
C GLY A 222 3.65 -17.91 -6.41
N PRO A 223 2.86 -17.52 -7.43
CA PRO A 223 2.11 -18.44 -8.28
C PRO A 223 2.91 -18.94 -9.50
N PHE A 224 4.19 -18.56 -9.64
CA PHE A 224 4.98 -18.85 -10.84
C PHE A 224 5.83 -20.10 -10.67
N ASP A 225 5.36 -21.23 -11.21
CA ASP A 225 6.16 -22.47 -11.30
C ASP A 225 7.42 -22.29 -12.16
N VAL A 226 7.32 -21.44 -13.19
CA VAL A 226 8.43 -21.03 -14.06
C VAL A 226 8.53 -19.50 -14.00
N PRO A 227 9.72 -18.93 -13.79
CA PRO A 227 9.87 -17.48 -13.74
C PRO A 227 9.36 -16.78 -15.01
N LEU A 228 8.51 -15.78 -14.84
CA LEU A 228 8.03 -14.92 -15.92
C LEU A 228 9.00 -13.75 -16.10
N THR A 229 9.57 -13.60 -17.30
CA THR A 229 10.49 -12.49 -17.60
C THR A 229 9.83 -11.50 -18.55
N LEU A 230 9.73 -10.26 -18.11
CA LEU A 230 9.21 -9.11 -18.85
C LEU A 230 10.40 -8.29 -19.36
N ARG A 231 10.43 -8.04 -20.68
CA ARG A 231 11.52 -7.31 -21.35
C ARG A 231 10.96 -6.07 -22.05
N PRO A 232 11.77 -5.01 -22.25
CA PRO A 232 11.34 -3.86 -23.02
C PRO A 232 10.83 -4.27 -24.41
N GLU A 233 9.64 -3.80 -24.74
CA GLU A 233 9.04 -3.93 -26.06
C GLU A 233 8.60 -2.52 -26.51
N PRO A 234 8.88 -2.10 -27.78
CA PRO A 234 8.49 -0.78 -28.25
C PRO A 234 6.97 -0.55 -28.14
N GLY A 235 6.57 0.51 -27.44
CA GLY A 235 5.16 0.89 -27.28
C GLY A 235 4.36 0.02 -26.31
N VAL A 236 5.05 -0.79 -25.50
CA VAL A 236 4.44 -1.71 -24.54
C VAL A 236 4.81 -1.32 -23.11
N THR A 237 3.81 -1.33 -22.23
CA THR A 237 4.00 -1.31 -20.78
C THR A 237 3.38 -2.58 -20.20
N PHE A 238 4.14 -3.29 -19.38
CA PHE A 238 3.58 -4.38 -18.59
C PHE A 238 3.00 -3.83 -17.29
N GLN A 239 1.88 -4.37 -16.86
CA GLN A 239 1.28 -4.06 -15.57
C GLN A 239 1.16 -5.35 -14.75
N VAL A 240 1.55 -5.29 -13.48
CA VAL A 240 1.43 -6.39 -12.54
C VAL A 240 0.59 -5.91 -11.37
N ASP A 241 -0.65 -6.34 -11.30
CA ASP A 241 -1.56 -6.03 -10.19
C ASP A 241 -1.34 -7.06 -9.09
N ILE A 242 -1.07 -6.60 -7.88
CA ILE A 242 -0.86 -7.39 -6.68
C ILE A 242 -1.89 -6.92 -5.66
N THR A 243 -2.89 -7.75 -5.39
CA THR A 243 -4.04 -7.35 -4.57
C THR A 243 -4.27 -8.28 -3.39
N ASN A 244 -4.69 -7.72 -2.25
CA ASN A 244 -5.13 -8.47 -1.07
C ASN A 244 -6.49 -7.98 -0.59
N ASN A 245 -7.53 -8.40 -1.28
CA ASN A 245 -8.87 -7.82 -1.15
C ASN A 245 -9.94 -8.86 -0.84
N CYS A 246 -11.02 -8.37 -0.25
CA CYS A 246 -12.35 -8.94 -0.32
C CYS A 246 -12.73 -9.54 -1.68
N ASN A 247 -13.27 -10.77 -1.69
CA ASN A 247 -13.72 -11.42 -2.92
C ASN A 247 -15.03 -10.84 -3.48
N ASP A 248 -15.14 -10.81 -4.81
CA ASP A 248 -16.36 -10.44 -5.51
C ASP A 248 -17.48 -11.45 -5.27
N GLY A 249 -18.48 -11.03 -4.50
CA GLY A 249 -19.67 -11.83 -4.20
C GLY A 249 -19.81 -12.21 -2.74
N ASP A 250 -18.85 -11.86 -1.88
CA ASP A 250 -19.04 -11.99 -0.44
C ASP A 250 -19.82 -10.76 0.10
N PRO A 251 -21.07 -10.93 0.56
CA PRO A 251 -21.82 -9.84 1.20
C PRO A 251 -21.16 -9.36 2.50
N GLY A 252 -20.21 -10.12 3.06
CA GLY A 252 -19.45 -9.73 4.25
C GLY A 252 -18.63 -8.45 4.07
N CYS A 253 -18.16 -8.18 2.84
CA CYS A 253 -17.30 -7.02 2.52
C CYS A 253 -18.05 -5.69 2.37
N GLN A 254 -19.24 -5.57 2.97
CA GLN A 254 -20.01 -4.33 2.99
C GLN A 254 -19.64 -3.54 4.23
N PHE A 255 -18.70 -2.62 4.07
CA PHE A 255 -18.40 -1.65 5.10
C PHE A 255 -19.49 -0.58 5.19
N ASP A 256 -19.83 -0.20 6.41
CA ASP A 256 -20.69 0.93 6.73
C ASP A 256 -19.81 2.04 7.30
N SER A 257 -19.63 3.12 6.55
CA SER A 257 -18.76 4.22 6.92
C SER A 257 -19.33 5.12 8.03
N ASP A 258 -20.52 4.81 8.56
CA ASP A 258 -21.07 5.50 9.73
C ASP A 258 -20.11 5.40 10.93
N PRO A 259 -19.60 6.54 11.45
CA PRO A 259 -18.70 6.56 12.60
C PRO A 259 -19.27 5.88 13.86
N ALA A 260 -20.59 5.73 13.97
CA ALA A 260 -21.25 5.04 15.09
C ALA A 260 -21.12 3.50 15.04
N GLN A 261 -20.70 2.94 13.90
CA GLN A 261 -20.44 1.51 13.79
C GLN A 261 -19.12 1.13 14.46
N PRO A 262 -19.02 -0.11 14.99
CA PRO A 262 -17.73 -0.68 15.42
C PRO A 262 -16.68 -0.59 14.31
N LYS A 263 -15.41 -0.39 14.66
CA LYS A 263 -14.30 -0.23 13.71
C LYS A 263 -14.22 -1.35 12.67
N GLU A 264 -14.54 -2.58 13.06
CA GLU A 264 -14.53 -3.78 12.22
C GLU A 264 -15.59 -3.76 11.12
N LYS A 265 -16.61 -2.90 11.25
CA LYS A 265 -17.64 -2.70 10.24
C LYS A 265 -17.41 -1.46 9.38
N ARG A 266 -16.49 -0.56 9.76
CA ARG A 266 -16.23 0.68 9.04
C ARG A 266 -15.18 0.55 7.96
N SER A 267 -14.09 -0.16 8.23
CA SER A 267 -13.04 -0.43 7.26
C SER A 267 -12.13 -1.55 7.77
N ASP A 268 -11.27 -2.07 6.90
CA ASP A 268 -10.22 -3.02 7.27
C ASP A 268 -9.02 -2.39 8.01
N PHE A 269 -8.99 -1.07 8.21
CA PHE A 269 -7.81 -0.37 8.72
C PHE A 269 -7.33 -0.89 10.08
N PHE A 270 -8.26 -1.30 10.95
CA PHE A 270 -7.93 -1.84 12.28
C PHE A 270 -7.08 -3.13 12.21
N LEU A 271 -7.14 -3.88 11.11
CA LEU A 271 -6.36 -5.11 10.96
C LEU A 271 -4.86 -4.84 10.94
N TYR A 272 -4.42 -3.63 10.58
CA TYR A 272 -2.99 -3.29 10.63
C TYR A 272 -2.40 -3.31 12.04
N TYR A 273 -3.21 -3.24 13.10
CA TYR A 273 -2.73 -3.43 14.48
C TYR A 273 -2.39 -4.89 14.81
N GLU A 274 -2.77 -5.87 13.96
CA GLU A 274 -2.21 -7.22 14.05
C GLU A 274 -0.81 -7.30 13.44
N ALA A 275 -0.55 -6.48 12.42
CA ALA A 275 0.73 -6.38 11.72
C ALA A 275 1.75 -5.53 12.45
N PHE A 276 1.33 -4.57 13.26
CA PHE A 276 2.21 -3.62 13.92
C PHE A 276 1.89 -3.52 15.41
N ASP A 277 2.90 -3.78 16.23
CA ASP A 277 2.88 -3.55 17.67
C ASP A 277 3.34 -2.10 17.95
N GLN A 278 2.41 -1.29 18.45
CA GLN A 278 2.62 0.11 18.84
C GLN A 278 2.96 0.27 20.33
N GLY A 279 3.15 -0.83 21.07
CA GLY A 279 3.41 -0.82 22.51
C GLY A 279 2.15 -0.49 23.32
N ASP A 280 2.27 0.46 24.26
CA ASP A 280 1.18 0.87 25.14
C ASP A 280 0.32 2.01 24.55
N GLU A 281 0.63 2.48 23.34
CA GLU A 281 -0.14 3.55 22.66
C GLU A 281 -1.51 3.01 22.20
N PRO A 282 -2.58 3.82 22.30
CA PRO A 282 -3.91 3.40 21.84
C PRO A 282 -3.93 3.20 20.33
N GLU A 283 -4.75 2.27 19.86
CA GLU A 283 -5.03 2.15 18.43
C GLU A 283 -5.68 3.44 17.91
N LEU A 284 -5.27 3.87 16.73
CA LEU A 284 -5.93 4.94 15.98
C LEU A 284 -6.92 4.35 14.98
N GLU A 285 -8.18 4.73 15.09
CA GLU A 285 -9.24 4.40 14.16
C GLU A 285 -9.25 5.36 12.96
N LEU A 286 -9.45 4.84 11.75
CA LEU A 286 -9.66 5.64 10.56
C LEU A 286 -11.16 5.96 10.41
N ILE A 287 -11.52 7.23 10.58
CA ILE A 287 -12.92 7.68 10.55
C ILE A 287 -13.17 8.52 9.29
N LEU A 288 -14.24 8.18 8.56
CA LEU A 288 -14.70 9.00 7.45
C LEU A 288 -15.20 10.35 7.96
N SER A 289 -14.60 11.43 7.46
CA SER A 289 -14.94 12.81 7.84
C SER A 289 -15.70 13.56 6.75
N ASP A 290 -15.40 13.29 5.47
CA ASP A 290 -16.03 13.92 4.31
C ASP A 290 -16.15 12.86 3.20
N PRO A 291 -17.36 12.35 2.89
CA PRO A 291 -17.56 11.35 1.85
C PRO A 291 -17.30 11.95 0.47
N CYS A 292 -16.85 11.10 -0.46
CA CYS A 292 -16.65 11.55 -1.82
C CYS A 292 -18.00 11.89 -2.50
N PRO A 293 -18.18 13.11 -3.04
CA PRO A 293 -19.48 13.52 -3.59
C PRO A 293 -19.84 12.83 -4.91
N LYS A 294 -18.93 12.06 -5.50
CA LYS A 294 -19.13 11.35 -6.77
C LYS A 294 -18.84 9.87 -6.57
N LEU A 295 -19.82 9.02 -6.91
CA LEU A 295 -19.55 7.62 -7.21
C LEU A 295 -18.67 7.58 -8.46
N LEU A 296 -17.36 7.45 -8.26
CA LEU A 296 -16.40 7.36 -9.35
C LEU A 296 -16.52 5.99 -10.00
N ASN A 297 -16.62 5.98 -11.33
CA ASN A 297 -16.41 4.77 -12.10
C ASN A 297 -14.90 4.51 -12.14
N ILE A 298 -14.41 3.70 -11.19
CA ILE A 298 -12.98 3.37 -11.05
C ILE A 298 -12.40 2.85 -12.36
N ASP A 299 -13.13 2.06 -13.14
CA ASP A 299 -12.64 1.55 -14.43
C ASP A 299 -12.38 2.68 -15.43
N ALA A 300 -13.28 3.68 -15.48
CA ALA A 300 -13.10 4.83 -16.34
C ALA A 300 -11.87 5.66 -15.91
N GLU A 301 -11.70 5.86 -14.61
CA GLU A 301 -10.53 6.56 -14.06
C GLU A 301 -9.23 5.79 -14.36
N PHE A 302 -9.26 4.45 -14.28
CA PHE A 302 -8.10 3.60 -14.59
C PHE A 302 -7.71 3.71 -16.06
N ILE A 303 -8.69 3.72 -16.96
CA ILE A 303 -8.45 3.95 -18.39
C ILE A 303 -7.81 5.33 -18.61
N GLU A 304 -8.30 6.38 -17.94
CA GLU A 304 -7.72 7.73 -18.00
C GLU A 304 -6.29 7.80 -17.45
N MET A 305 -5.98 7.03 -16.40
CA MET A 305 -4.64 6.87 -15.83
C MET A 305 -3.72 5.97 -16.67
N GLY A 306 -4.23 5.38 -17.76
CA GLY A 306 -3.47 4.44 -18.58
C GLY A 306 -3.13 3.14 -17.86
N VAL A 307 -4.05 2.65 -17.03
CA VAL A 307 -3.96 1.43 -16.23
C VAL A 307 -4.99 0.43 -16.77
N CYS A 308 -4.62 -0.85 -16.81
CA CYS A 308 -5.55 -1.91 -17.16
C CYS A 308 -6.60 -2.09 -16.05
N PRO A 309 -7.90 -2.22 -16.38
CA PRO A 309 -8.95 -2.40 -15.38
C PRO A 309 -8.66 -3.61 -14.49
N SER A 310 -8.63 -3.39 -13.18
CA SER A 310 -8.52 -4.47 -12.20
C SER A 310 -9.92 -4.93 -11.86
N SER A 311 -10.31 -6.10 -12.36
CA SER A 311 -11.70 -6.59 -12.28
C SER A 311 -12.19 -6.98 -10.88
N ARG A 312 -11.41 -6.74 -9.82
CA ARG A 312 -11.61 -7.36 -8.50
C ARG A 312 -11.44 -6.46 -7.28
N VAL A 313 -11.55 -5.14 -7.42
CA VAL A 313 -11.42 -4.23 -6.28
C VAL A 313 -12.78 -3.74 -5.79
N ARG A 314 -13.09 -4.00 -4.51
CA ARG A 314 -14.33 -3.57 -3.85
C ARG A 314 -14.18 -2.51 -2.78
N SER A 315 -12.98 -2.23 -2.29
CA SER A 315 -12.83 -1.15 -1.33
C SER A 315 -13.29 0.16 -1.98
N SER A 316 -14.11 0.90 -1.25
CA SER A 316 -14.65 2.16 -1.74
C SER A 316 -13.71 3.30 -1.38
N ASP A 317 -13.93 4.48 -1.98
CA ASP A 317 -13.26 5.70 -1.54
C ASP A 317 -13.54 6.03 -0.07
N ASP A 318 -14.73 5.67 0.44
CA ASP A 318 -15.17 5.93 1.82
C ASP A 318 -14.63 4.90 2.82
N THR A 319 -14.26 3.71 2.33
CA THR A 319 -13.82 2.56 3.14
C THR A 319 -12.62 1.88 2.47
N PRO A 320 -11.50 2.62 2.27
CA PRO A 320 -10.32 2.06 1.63
C PRO A 320 -9.70 1.01 2.55
N CYS A 321 -9.33 -0.15 1.99
CA CYS A 321 -8.44 -1.07 2.71
C CYS A 321 -7.08 -0.39 2.91
N GLY A 322 -6.61 0.33 1.88
CA GLY A 322 -5.46 1.26 1.86
C GLY A 322 -4.13 0.63 2.29
N ALA A 323 -3.11 0.62 1.43
CA ALA A 323 -1.79 0.18 1.85
C ALA A 323 -1.20 1.13 2.92
N VAL A 324 -0.47 0.57 3.89
CA VAL A 324 0.25 1.34 4.92
C VAL A 324 1.75 1.17 4.73
N GLY A 325 2.52 2.15 5.20
CA GLY A 325 3.98 2.13 5.21
C GLY A 325 4.54 2.00 6.62
N ALA A 326 5.74 1.45 6.74
CA ALA A 326 6.60 1.60 7.91
C ALA A 326 8.08 1.48 7.49
N SER A 327 8.97 2.16 8.22
CA SER A 327 10.43 2.12 8.06
C SER A 327 11.03 0.91 8.78
N GLN A 328 10.62 -0.29 8.40
CA GLN A 328 11.13 -1.53 9.00
C GLN A 328 11.42 -2.57 7.94
N THR A 329 12.54 -3.27 8.10
CA THR A 329 12.84 -4.44 7.29
C THR A 329 12.36 -5.68 8.05
N PRO A 330 11.50 -6.54 7.46
CA PRO A 330 11.18 -7.82 8.09
C PRO A 330 12.47 -8.61 8.35
N PRO A 331 12.53 -9.42 9.43
CA PRO A 331 13.62 -10.38 9.57
C PRO A 331 13.67 -11.30 8.33
N PRO A 332 14.88 -11.71 7.91
CA PRO A 332 15.09 -12.46 6.66
C PRO A 332 14.32 -13.78 6.57
#